data_AF-A0A6L5XKX6-F1
#
_entry.id   AF-A0A6L5XKX6-F1
#
_cell.length_a   1.000
_cell.length_b   1.000
_cell.length_c   1.000
_cell.angle_alpha   90.00
_cell.angle_beta   90.00
_cell.angle_gamma   90.00
#
_symmetry.space_group_name_H-M   'P 1'
#
loop_
_entity.id
_entity.type
_entity.pdbx_description
1 polymer ?
#
loop_
_entity_poly.entity_id
_entity_poly.type
_entity_poly.pdbx_seq_one_letter_code
_entity_poly.pdbx_strand_id
1 'polypeptide(L)'
;MSCAQALATTYADLVGLREEQAKALASGFGLGMGRKQTCGALTVALMLSGLAGKGDACASLMDAFEKEMGSTQCAFFVDQFGYSRCRDLLRFVSRQLNERAFG
;
A
#
# COMPACT_ATOMS: atom_id res chain seq x y z
N MET A 1 3.32 7.35 -10.67
CA MET A 1 2.75 7.21 -9.31
C MET A 1 2.69 5.74 -8.92
N SER A 2 3.51 5.34 -7.94
CA SER A 2 3.51 3.98 -7.37
C SER A 2 2.40 3.78 -6.33
N CYS A 3 2.22 2.56 -5.81
CA CYS A 3 1.29 2.29 -4.71
C CYS A 3 1.65 3.03 -3.42
N ALA A 4 2.94 3.07 -3.09
CA ALA A 4 3.48 3.86 -1.99
C ALA A 4 3.17 5.35 -2.16
N GLN A 5 3.43 5.90 -3.35
CA GLN A 5 3.15 7.31 -3.64
C GLN A 5 1.65 7.62 -3.56
N ALA A 6 0.80 6.76 -4.12
CA ALA A 6 -0.65 6.95 -4.05
C ALA A 6 -1.14 6.99 -2.59
N LEU A 7 -0.69 6.05 -1.75
CA LEU A 7 -1.06 6.02 -0.34
C LEU A 7 -0.52 7.25 0.42
N ALA A 8 0.74 7.63 0.17
CA ALA A 8 1.34 8.81 0.79
C ALA A 8 0.59 10.09 0.45
N THR A 9 0.24 10.30 -0.82
CA THR A 9 -0.48 11.50 -1.25
C THR A 9 -1.91 11.55 -0.71
N THR A 10 -2.59 10.39 -0.63
CA THR A 10 -3.97 10.32 -0.13
C THR A 10 -4.11 10.77 1.33
N TYR A 11 -3.07 10.57 2.14
CA TYR A 11 -3.11 10.86 3.58
C TYR A 11 -2.13 11.98 4.00
N ALA A 12 -1.58 12.72 3.03
CA ALA A 12 -0.55 13.72 3.29
C ALA A 12 -1.04 14.84 4.23
N ASP A 13 -2.27 15.30 4.01
CA ASP A 13 -2.94 16.34 4.79
C ASP A 13 -3.16 15.91 6.26
N LEU A 14 -3.53 14.64 6.49
CA LEU A 14 -3.77 14.11 7.84
C LEU A 14 -2.52 14.09 8.73
N VAL A 15 -1.34 14.09 8.13
CA VAL A 15 -0.05 14.04 8.85
C VAL A 15 0.79 15.32 8.65
N GLY A 16 0.20 16.39 8.13
CA GLY A 16 0.87 17.68 7.97
C GLY A 16 1.93 17.72 6.87
N LEU A 17 1.88 16.81 5.89
CA LEU A 17 2.74 16.82 4.72
C LEU A 17 2.06 17.53 3.54
N ARG A 18 2.86 18.28 2.76
CA ARG A 18 2.41 18.68 1.41
C ARG A 18 2.41 17.48 0.49
N GLU A 19 1.48 17.43 -0.47
CA GLU A 19 1.36 16.33 -1.42
C GLU A 19 2.68 16.00 -2.12
N GLU A 20 3.39 17.01 -2.64
CA GLU A 20 4.69 16.81 -3.31
C GLU A 20 5.77 16.26 -2.37
N GLN A 21 5.74 16.61 -1.08
CA GLN A 21 6.65 16.02 -0.09
C GLN A 21 6.32 14.55 0.15
N ALA A 22 5.04 14.21 0.31
CA ALA A 22 4.59 12.83 0.51
C ALA A 22 4.94 11.96 -0.71
N LYS A 23 4.74 12.49 -1.92
CA LYS A 23 5.06 11.83 -3.18
C LYS A 23 6.56 11.62 -3.39
N ALA A 24 7.39 12.60 -3.02
CA ALA A 24 8.84 12.48 -3.07
C ALA A 24 9.34 11.43 -2.06
N LEU A 25 8.86 11.49 -0.82
CA LEU A 25 9.20 10.56 0.26
C LEU A 25 8.88 9.11 -0.11
N ALA A 26 7.75 8.88 -0.78
CA ALA A 26 7.30 7.54 -1.14
C ALA A 26 7.86 7.00 -2.48
N SER A 27 8.66 7.80 -3.20
CA SER A 27 9.08 7.49 -4.57
C SER A 27 9.90 6.18 -4.70
N GLY A 28 10.70 5.86 -3.68
CA GLY A 28 11.57 4.69 -3.65
C GLY A 28 10.89 3.37 -3.30
N PHE A 29 9.64 3.37 -2.80
CA PHE A 29 9.03 2.16 -2.22
C PHE A 29 8.13 1.39 -3.19
N GLY A 30 7.99 1.85 -4.44
CA GLY A 30 7.21 1.12 -5.45
C GLY A 30 7.70 -0.32 -5.63
N LEU A 31 6.75 -1.27 -5.75
CA LEU A 31 7.05 -2.69 -5.96
C LEU A 31 7.99 -3.31 -4.89
N GLY A 32 7.91 -2.82 -3.65
CA GLY A 32 8.85 -3.21 -2.60
C GLY A 32 10.28 -2.87 -2.99
N MET A 33 10.49 -1.58 -3.27
CA MET A 33 11.77 -1.02 -3.74
C MET A 33 12.27 -1.64 -5.05
N GLY A 34 11.35 -2.03 -5.94
CA GLY A 34 11.64 -2.69 -7.21
C GLY A 34 12.12 -4.14 -7.08
N ARG A 35 12.18 -4.69 -5.86
CA ARG A 35 12.70 -6.03 -5.57
C ARG A 35 11.62 -7.07 -5.32
N LYS A 36 10.35 -6.69 -5.46
CA LYS A 36 9.18 -7.53 -5.13
C LYS A 36 9.19 -8.00 -3.66
N GLN A 37 9.85 -7.26 -2.77
CA GLN A 37 9.86 -7.54 -1.35
C GLN A 37 8.73 -6.79 -0.64
N THR A 38 8.93 -6.38 0.61
CA THR A 38 7.93 -5.75 1.48
C THR A 38 7.13 -4.67 0.75
N CYS A 39 5.80 -4.77 0.87
CA CYS A 39 4.85 -3.92 0.18
C CYS A 39 5.07 -2.43 0.50
N GLY A 40 5.34 -1.63 -0.54
CA GLY A 40 5.58 -0.19 -0.35
C GLY A 40 4.38 0.59 0.17
N ALA A 41 3.16 0.15 -0.12
CA ALA A 41 1.96 0.77 0.46
C ALA A 41 1.89 0.52 1.97
N LEU A 42 2.20 -0.70 2.42
CA LEU A 42 2.31 -1.03 3.84
C LEU A 42 3.44 -0.23 4.50
N THR A 43 4.62 -0.16 3.87
CA THR A 43 5.75 0.63 4.39
C THR A 43 5.36 2.08 4.64
N VAL A 44 4.69 2.72 3.68
CA VAL A 44 4.21 4.11 3.84
C VAL A 44 3.12 4.21 4.91
N ALA A 45 2.19 3.26 4.99
CA ALA A 45 1.14 3.28 6.02
C ALA A 45 1.73 3.25 7.44
N LEU A 46 2.83 2.51 7.65
CA LEU A 46 3.56 2.48 8.91
C LEU A 46 4.27 3.83 9.18
N MET A 47 4.90 4.42 8.16
CA MET A 47 5.53 5.75 8.28
C MET A 47 4.51 6.82 8.68
N LEU A 48 3.35 6.84 8.02
CA LEU A 48 2.27 7.78 8.32
C LEU A 48 1.68 7.56 9.70
N SER A 49 1.52 6.30 10.13
CA SER A 49 1.10 5.96 11.50
C SER A 49 2.08 6.52 12.53
N GLY A 50 3.38 6.41 12.27
CA GLY A 50 4.42 7.02 13.10
C GLY A 50 4.31 8.54 13.18
N LEU A 51 4.13 9.22 12.03
CA LEU A 51 3.93 10.67 11.98
C LEU A 51 2.65 11.11 12.72
N ALA A 52 1.61 10.29 12.71
CA ALA A 52 0.38 10.52 13.45
C ALA A 52 0.47 10.21 14.96
N GLY A 53 1.65 9.84 15.47
CA GLY A 53 1.86 9.48 16.87
C GLY A 53 1.32 8.10 17.26
N LYS A 54 1.02 7.24 16.28
CA LYS A 54 0.45 5.89 16.45
C LYS A 54 1.46 4.78 16.13
N GLY A 55 2.73 4.98 16.50
CA GLY A 55 3.81 4.03 16.23
C GLY A 55 3.65 2.69 16.96
N ASP A 56 2.96 2.69 18.10
CA ASP A 56 2.60 1.52 18.88
C ASP A 56 1.64 0.57 18.14
N ALA A 57 0.75 1.11 17.30
CA ALA A 57 -0.20 0.35 16.50
C ALA A 57 0.42 -0.30 15.25
N CYS A 58 1.68 0.01 14.90
CA CYS A 58 2.33 -0.48 13.68
C CYS A 58 2.41 -2.01 13.60
N ALA A 59 2.68 -2.69 14.72
CA ALA A 59 2.74 -4.15 14.75
C ALA A 59 1.38 -4.76 14.39
N SER A 60 0.32 -4.31 15.07
CA SER A 60 -1.05 -4.77 14.80
C SER A 60 -1.52 -4.44 13.38
N LEU A 61 -1.10 -3.30 12.83
CA LEU A 61 -1.39 -2.95 11.44
C LEU A 61 -0.72 -3.92 10.45
N MET A 62 0.53 -4.33 10.70
CA MET A 62 1.20 -5.34 9.88
C MET A 62 0.50 -6.68 9.96
N ASP A 63 0.14 -7.14 11.18
CA ASP A 63 -0.56 -8.40 11.39
C ASP A 63 -1.92 -8.41 10.67
N ALA A 64 -2.70 -7.32 10.80
CA ALA A 64 -3.98 -7.18 10.13
C ALA A 64 -3.83 -7.18 8.60
N PHE A 65 -2.84 -6.45 8.08
CA PHE A 65 -2.55 -6.42 6.66
C PHE A 65 -2.18 -7.81 6.13
N GLU A 66 -1.28 -8.53 6.81
CA GLU A 66 -0.85 -9.86 6.40
C GLU A 66 -2.01 -10.86 6.44
N LYS A 67 -2.84 -10.79 7.47
CA LYS A 67 -4.04 -11.65 7.57
C LYS A 67 -5.03 -11.41 6.44
N GLU A 68 -5.27 -10.16 6.07
CA GLU A 68 -6.26 -9.81 5.04
C GLU A 68 -5.72 -10.02 3.61
N MET A 69 -4.47 -9.64 3.38
CA MET A 69 -3.85 -9.68 2.05
C MET A 69 -3.14 -11.00 1.77
N GLY A 70 -2.90 -11.83 2.78
CA GLY A 70 -2.20 -13.12 2.71
C GLY A 70 -0.68 -13.01 2.74
N SER A 71 -0.10 -11.83 2.54
CA SER A 71 1.34 -11.60 2.64
C SER A 71 1.68 -10.11 2.76
N THR A 72 2.80 -9.80 3.39
CA THR A 72 3.42 -8.46 3.34
C THR A 72 4.32 -8.27 2.11
N GLN A 73 4.61 -9.32 1.34
CA GLN A 73 5.58 -9.29 0.25
C GLN A 73 4.92 -9.06 -1.12
N CYS A 74 5.49 -8.18 -1.93
CA CYS A 74 4.99 -7.91 -3.28
C CYS A 74 5.05 -9.14 -4.19
N ALA A 75 6.05 -10.02 -4.02
CA ALA A 75 6.21 -11.24 -4.79
C ALA A 75 4.95 -12.11 -4.74
N PHE A 76 4.35 -12.26 -3.56
CA PHE A 76 3.09 -12.99 -3.40
C PHE A 76 2.00 -12.46 -4.34
N PHE A 77 1.79 -11.15 -4.39
CA PHE A 77 0.77 -10.58 -5.28
C PHE A 77 1.11 -10.74 -6.76
N VAL A 78 2.39 -10.65 -7.11
CA VAL A 78 2.85 -10.88 -8.49
C VAL A 78 2.56 -12.31 -8.91
N ASP A 79 2.88 -13.28 -8.04
CA ASP A 79 2.78 -14.70 -8.35
C ASP A 79 1.31 -15.16 -8.35
N GLN A 80 0.50 -14.65 -7.42
CA GLN A 80 -0.92 -15.01 -7.31
C GLN A 80 -1.79 -14.34 -8.39
N PHE A 81 -1.51 -13.08 -8.72
CA PHE A 81 -2.42 -12.29 -9.56
C PHE A 81 -1.80 -11.86 -10.90
N GLY A 82 -0.52 -12.12 -11.13
CA GLY A 82 0.20 -11.66 -12.33
C GLY A 82 0.50 -10.16 -12.34
N TYR A 83 0.12 -9.43 -11.29
CA TYR A 83 0.27 -7.97 -11.21
C TYR A 83 0.91 -7.54 -9.91
N SER A 84 1.78 -6.55 -10.02
CA SER A 84 2.61 -6.09 -8.91
C SER A 84 2.35 -4.65 -8.48
N ARG A 85 1.59 -3.90 -9.30
CA ARG A 85 1.14 -2.56 -8.98
C ARG A 85 -0.22 -2.68 -8.32
N CYS A 86 -0.38 -2.12 -7.12
CA CYS A 86 -1.68 -2.12 -6.43
C CYS A 86 -2.79 -1.50 -7.30
N ARG A 87 -2.50 -0.60 -8.25
CA ARG A 87 -3.48 -0.12 -9.24
C ARG A 87 -4.06 -1.24 -10.11
N ASP A 88 -3.22 -2.19 -10.52
CA ASP A 88 -3.62 -3.34 -11.34
C ASP A 88 -4.35 -4.39 -10.48
N LEU A 89 -3.96 -4.54 -9.20
CA LEU A 89 -4.69 -5.33 -8.21
C LEU A 89 -6.08 -4.75 -7.90
N LEU A 90 -6.18 -3.43 -7.69
CA LEU A 90 -7.43 -2.71 -7.46
C LEU A 90 -8.36 -2.79 -8.67
N ARG A 91 -7.81 -2.81 -9.90
CA ARG A 91 -8.61 -3.07 -11.11
C ARG A 91 -9.20 -4.47 -11.12
N PHE A 92 -8.44 -5.48 -10.69
CA PHE A 92 -8.96 -6.84 -10.56
C PHE A 92 -10.01 -6.95 -9.45
N VAL A 93 -9.72 -6.43 -8.24
CA VAL A 93 -10.67 -6.41 -7.11
C VAL A 93 -11.93 -5.63 -7.48
N SER A 94 -11.81 -4.48 -8.14
CA SER A 94 -12.95 -3.69 -8.62
C SER A 94 -13.78 -4.45 -9.66
N ARG A 95 -13.16 -5.25 -10.55
CA ARG A 95 -13.91 -6.12 -11.47
C ARG A 95 -14.65 -7.22 -10.74
N GLN A 96 -13.98 -7.93 -9.82
CA GLN A 96 -14.62 -9.00 -9.04
C GLN A 96 -15.71 -8.49 -8.10
N LEU A 97 -15.53 -7.33 -7.48
CA LEU A 97 -16.57 -6.69 -6.68
C LEU A 97 -17.75 -6.25 -7.54
N ASN A 98 -17.51 -5.72 -8.74
CA ASN A 98 -18.60 -5.38 -9.68
C ASN A 98 -19.36 -6.63 -10.16
N GLU A 99 -18.66 -7.73 -10.46
CA GLU A 99 -19.28 -9.00 -10.85
C GLU A 99 -20.08 -9.65 -9.72
N ARG A 100 -19.71 -9.43 -8.46
CA ARG A 100 -20.40 -10.01 -7.29
C ARG A 100 -21.47 -9.13 -6.68
N ALA A 101 -21.39 -7.81 -6.86
CA ALA A 101 -22.35 -6.84 -6.30
C ALA A 101 -23.39 -6.37 -7.32
N PHE A 102 -23.09 -6.47 -8.63
CA PHE A 102 -23.95 -5.99 -9.72
C PHE A 102 -24.06 -7.00 -10.88
N GLY A 103 -23.60 -8.24 -10.69
CA GLY A 103 -23.75 -9.35 -11.64
C GLY A 103 -24.91 -10.26 -11.29
#